data_AF-A0A370S0S7-F1
#
_entry.id   AF-A0A370S0S7-F1
#
_cell.length_a   1.000
_cell.length_b   1.000
_cell.length_c   1.000
_cell.angle_alpha   90.00
_cell.angle_beta   90.00
_cell.angle_gamma   90.00
#
_symmetry.space_group_name_H-M   'P 1'
#
loop_
_entity.id
_entity.type
_entity.pdbx_description
1 polymer ?
#
loop_
_entity_poly.entity_id
_entity_poly.type
_entity_poly.pdbx_seq_one_letter_code
_entity_poly.pdbx_strand_id
1 'polypeptide(L)'
;MKTAWLITWKWFGDHAAVEDDVVAIVSYRRSGSYIKDLMENLYIEKTSSFSEKLAYAKDKNAIPYPASYSTIKGVTWTGSISCGDNPFLFGRLVSNVRVEVQDGQETLRWEERPVPALSV
;
A
#
# COMPACT_ATOMS: atom_id res chain seq x y z
N MET A 1 9.66 -15.54 -11.97
CA MET A 1 9.19 -14.97 -10.68
C MET A 1 8.00 -14.04 -10.92
N LYS A 2 6.84 -14.31 -10.32
CA LYS A 2 5.69 -13.38 -10.34
C LYS A 2 5.91 -12.32 -9.26
N THR A 3 6.48 -11.18 -9.65
CA THR A 3 6.60 -10.00 -8.78
C THR A 3 5.32 -9.18 -8.89
N ALA A 4 4.88 -8.57 -7.78
CA ALA A 4 3.79 -7.60 -7.79
C ALA A 4 4.05 -6.47 -6.78
N TRP A 5 3.35 -5.36 -6.99
CA TRP A 5 3.04 -4.44 -5.90
C TRP A 5 1.87 -5.02 -5.11
N LEU A 6 2.06 -5.21 -3.81
CA LEU A 6 1.01 -5.62 -2.88
C LEU A 6 0.67 -4.44 -1.99
N ILE A 7 -0.60 -4.03 -2.01
CA ILE A 7 -1.13 -2.94 -1.18
C ILE A 7 -1.97 -3.58 -0.07
N THR A 8 -1.61 -3.28 1.18
CA THR A 8 -2.31 -3.80 2.36
C THR A 8 -2.66 -2.70 3.36
N TRP A 9 -3.73 -2.86 4.13
CA TRP A 9 -3.95 -2.11 5.36
C TRP A 9 -2.94 -2.49 6.44
N LYS A 10 -2.50 -1.50 7.20
CA LYS A 10 -1.70 -1.61 8.42
C LYS A 10 -2.26 -0.65 9.47
N TRP A 11 -2.01 -0.95 10.73
CA TRP A 11 -2.57 -0.19 11.85
C TRP A 11 -1.70 -0.31 13.10
N PHE A 12 -1.91 0.61 14.02
CA PHE A 12 -1.30 0.62 15.35
C PHE A 12 -2.39 0.48 16.42
N GLY A 13 -2.29 -0.59 17.20
CA GLY A 13 -3.23 -0.92 18.27
C GLY A 13 -4.52 -1.58 17.78
N ASP A 14 -5.13 -2.39 18.66
CA ASP A 14 -6.29 -3.23 18.29
C ASP A 14 -7.53 -2.41 17.89
N HIS A 15 -7.63 -1.17 18.37
CA HIS A 15 -8.73 -0.26 18.05
C HIS A 15 -8.80 0.15 16.57
N ALA A 16 -7.71 -0.05 15.81
CA ALA A 16 -7.61 0.31 14.40
C ALA A 16 -7.52 -0.94 13.48
N ALA A 17 -7.80 -2.13 14.01
CA ALA A 17 -7.69 -3.38 13.26
C ALA A 17 -8.64 -3.46 12.06
N VAL A 18 -8.17 -4.08 10.97
CA VAL A 18 -8.93 -4.29 9.73
C VAL A 18 -8.98 -5.79 9.42
N GLU A 19 -10.17 -6.34 9.20
CA GLU A 19 -10.39 -7.79 9.01
C GLU A 19 -9.88 -8.32 7.65
N ASP A 20 -9.87 -7.49 6.60
CA ASP A 20 -9.30 -7.80 5.27
C ASP A 20 -8.13 -6.86 4.96
N ASP A 21 -6.90 -7.33 5.19
CA ASP A 21 -5.73 -6.47 5.06
C ASP A 21 -5.25 -6.31 3.61
N VAL A 22 -5.57 -7.22 2.67
CA VAL A 22 -5.16 -7.08 1.26
C VAL A 22 -6.14 -6.20 0.48
N VAL A 23 -5.63 -5.09 -0.05
CA VAL A 23 -6.43 -4.11 -0.79
C VAL A 23 -6.29 -4.28 -2.31
N ALA A 24 -5.06 -4.50 -2.79
CA ALA A 24 -4.82 -4.66 -4.23
C ALA A 24 -3.52 -5.40 -4.54
N ILE A 25 -3.54 -6.14 -5.65
CA ILE A 25 -2.36 -6.74 -6.29
C ILE A 25 -2.18 -6.06 -7.64
N VAL A 26 -1.06 -5.36 -7.81
CA VAL A 26 -0.79 -4.52 -9.00
C VAL A 26 0.47 -5.00 -9.70
N SER A 27 0.50 -4.92 -11.03
CA SER A 27 1.66 -5.32 -11.82
C SER A 27 2.93 -4.57 -11.37
N TYR A 28 4.02 -5.31 -11.15
CA TYR A 28 5.32 -4.75 -10.76
C TYR A 28 5.89 -3.74 -11.76
N ARG A 29 5.37 -3.72 -13.00
CA ARG A 29 5.80 -2.80 -14.06
C ARG A 29 5.24 -1.39 -13.87
N ARG A 30 4.28 -1.20 -12.96
CA ARG A 30 3.77 0.13 -12.62
C ARG A 30 4.83 0.91 -11.84
N SER A 31 4.99 2.18 -12.20
CA SER A 31 5.89 3.10 -11.53
C SER A 31 5.43 3.36 -10.10
N GLY A 32 6.36 3.72 -9.22
CA GLY A 32 6.00 4.13 -7.86
C GLY A 32 5.06 5.35 -7.85
N SER A 33 5.19 6.29 -8.80
CA SER A 33 4.24 7.41 -8.93
C SER A 33 2.80 6.94 -9.18
N TYR A 34 2.61 5.97 -10.07
CA TYR A 34 1.29 5.38 -10.31
C TYR A 34 0.74 4.71 -9.05
N ILE A 35 1.60 3.99 -8.31
CA ILE A 35 1.19 3.33 -7.07
C ILE A 35 0.82 4.34 -5.98
N LYS A 36 1.55 5.46 -5.87
CA LYS A 36 1.20 6.56 -4.97
C LYS A 36 -0.20 7.12 -5.28
N ASP A 37 -0.44 7.50 -6.53
CA ASP A 37 -1.73 8.04 -6.96
C ASP A 37 -2.87 7.02 -6.72
N LEU A 38 -2.62 5.74 -6.98
CA LEU A 38 -3.59 4.67 -6.71
C LEU A 38 -3.89 4.52 -5.22
N MET A 39 -2.87 4.52 -4.37
CA MET A 39 -3.03 4.38 -2.92
C MET A 39 -3.79 5.56 -2.32
N GLU A 40 -3.54 6.79 -2.77
CA GLU A 40 -4.28 7.97 -2.32
C GLU A 40 -5.77 7.84 -2.66
N ASN A 41 -6.10 7.42 -3.88
CA ASN A 41 -7.48 7.16 -4.28
C ASN A 41 -8.14 6.06 -3.43
N LEU A 42 -7.45 4.93 -3.22
CA LEU A 42 -7.97 3.81 -2.42
C LEU A 42 -8.20 4.21 -0.95
N TYR A 43 -7.31 5.01 -0.38
CA TYR A 43 -7.43 5.49 0.99
C TYR A 43 -8.65 6.40 1.14
N ILE A 44 -8.74 7.46 0.33
CA ILE A 44 -9.85 8.42 0.35
C ILE A 44 -11.19 7.73 0.08
N GLU A 45 -11.22 6.76 -0.84
CA GLU A 45 -12.45 6.04 -1.14
C GLU A 45 -12.99 5.29 0.09
N LYS A 46 -12.10 4.80 0.95
CA LYS A 46 -12.48 4.05 2.16
C LYS A 46 -12.72 4.93 3.38
N THR A 47 -11.96 6.01 3.56
CA THR A 47 -11.90 6.74 4.84
C THR A 47 -12.66 8.07 4.85
N SER A 48 -13.03 8.60 3.69
CA SER A 48 -13.51 9.98 3.57
C SER A 48 -14.98 10.08 3.16
N SER A 49 -15.61 11.18 3.56
CA SER A 49 -16.95 11.58 3.15
C SER A 49 -17.03 11.93 1.65
N PHE A 50 -18.23 11.94 1.07
CA PHE A 50 -18.42 12.33 -0.34
C PHE A 50 -17.89 13.74 -0.64
N SER A 51 -18.01 14.68 0.30
CA SER A 51 -17.49 16.05 0.15
C SER A 51 -15.96 16.07 0.04
N GLU A 52 -15.28 15.30 0.87
CA GLU A 52 -13.82 15.15 0.84
C GLU A 52 -13.34 14.43 -0.43
N LYS A 53 -14.06 13.37 -0.86
CA LYS A 53 -13.80 12.69 -2.14
C LYS A 53 -13.92 13.68 -3.31
N LEU A 54 -14.96 14.51 -3.33
CA LEU A 54 -15.15 15.53 -4.35
C LEU A 54 -14.07 16.62 -4.29
N ALA A 55 -13.67 17.04 -3.08
CA ALA A 55 -12.59 18.01 -2.90
C ALA A 55 -11.27 17.47 -3.45
N TYR A 56 -10.93 16.23 -3.13
CA TYR A 56 -9.74 15.55 -3.66
C TYR A 56 -9.78 15.38 -5.19
N ALA A 57 -10.95 15.02 -5.74
CA ALA A 57 -11.12 14.92 -7.19
C ALA A 57 -10.88 16.26 -7.92
N LYS A 58 -11.11 17.39 -7.24
CA LYS A 58 -10.82 18.74 -7.76
C LYS A 58 -9.37 19.15 -7.56
N ASP A 59 -8.80 18.84 -6.40
CA ASP A 59 -7.41 19.12 -6.08
C ASP A 59 -6.81 17.97 -5.26
N LYS A 60 -5.98 17.17 -5.93
CA LYS A 60 -5.31 16.03 -5.29
C LYS A 60 -4.36 16.44 -4.16
N ASN A 61 -3.89 17.68 -4.14
CA ASN A 61 -2.99 18.17 -3.10
C ASN A 61 -3.72 18.55 -1.82
N ALA A 62 -5.05 18.51 -1.82
CA ALA A 62 -5.86 18.76 -0.63
C ALA A 62 -5.87 17.56 0.35
N ILE A 63 -5.22 16.44 0.02
CA ILE A 63 -5.15 15.27 0.90
C ILE A 63 -4.20 15.55 2.09
N PRO A 64 -4.64 15.34 3.35
CA PRO A 64 -3.80 15.59 4.52
C PRO A 64 -2.65 14.56 4.66
N TYR A 65 -2.83 13.34 4.14
CA TYR A 65 -1.90 12.24 4.29
C TYR A 65 -1.50 11.63 2.93
N PRO A 66 -0.71 12.36 2.12
CA PRO A 66 -0.33 11.93 0.79
C PRO A 66 0.55 10.67 0.83
N ALA A 67 0.49 9.89 -0.24
CA ALA A 67 1.37 8.75 -0.39
C ALA A 67 2.83 9.22 -0.44
N SER A 68 3.73 8.48 0.19
CA SER A 68 5.16 8.77 0.19
C SER A 68 5.98 7.49 0.23
N TYR A 69 7.17 7.54 -0.39
CA TYR A 69 8.11 6.43 -0.25
C TYR A 69 8.55 6.33 1.21
N SER A 70 8.64 5.11 1.73
CA SER A 70 9.16 4.94 3.08
C SER A 70 10.66 5.29 3.12
N THR A 71 11.09 5.83 4.26
CA THR A 71 12.49 6.17 4.50
C THR A 71 13.07 5.20 5.50
N ILE A 72 14.22 4.61 5.17
CA ILE A 72 14.95 3.69 6.06
C ILE A 72 16.29 4.31 6.37
N LYS A 73 16.54 4.61 7.65
CA LYS A 73 17.78 5.26 8.13
C LYS A 73 18.17 6.51 7.30
N GLY A 74 17.18 7.33 6.93
CA GLY A 74 17.40 8.55 6.13
C GLY A 74 17.48 8.34 4.61
N VAL A 75 17.42 7.09 4.11
CA VAL A 75 17.45 6.80 2.68
C VAL A 75 16.07 6.44 2.17
N THR A 76 15.64 7.11 1.10
CA THR A 76 14.38 6.82 0.40
C THR A 76 14.40 5.41 -0.18
N TRP A 77 13.49 4.56 0.29
CA TRP A 77 13.32 3.21 -0.23
C TRP A 77 12.18 3.18 -1.25
N THR A 78 12.54 3.13 -2.53
CA THR A 78 11.56 3.12 -3.64
C THR A 78 10.76 1.81 -3.77
N GLY A 79 11.09 0.79 -2.97
CA GLY A 79 10.38 -0.49 -2.94
C GLY A 79 9.16 -0.52 -2.02
N SER A 80 8.89 0.57 -1.27
CA SER A 80 7.69 0.68 -0.44
C SER A 80 7.14 2.10 -0.38
N ILE A 81 5.83 2.19 -0.19
CA ILE A 81 5.05 3.42 -0.13
C ILE A 81 4.07 3.28 1.05
N SER A 82 3.89 4.35 1.81
CA SER A 82 2.85 4.49 2.84
C SER A 82 1.88 5.61 2.49
N CYS A 83 0.60 5.47 2.83
CA CYS A 83 -0.44 6.46 2.59
C CYS A 83 -1.50 6.41 3.70
N GLY A 84 -1.89 7.56 4.26
CA GLY A 84 -2.82 7.63 5.39
C GLY A 84 -2.16 7.79 6.75
N ASP A 85 -2.97 7.68 7.82
CA ASP A 85 -2.56 7.86 9.21
C ASP A 85 -2.67 6.56 10.02
N ASN A 86 -3.72 6.37 10.83
CA ASN A 86 -4.00 5.10 11.50
C ASN A 86 -5.49 4.75 11.42
N PRO A 87 -5.89 3.68 10.71
CA PRO A 87 -5.06 2.78 9.88
C PRO A 87 -4.51 3.46 8.63
N PHE A 88 -3.50 2.85 7.99
CA PHE A 88 -2.87 3.34 6.75
C PHE A 88 -2.68 2.23 5.72
N LEU A 89 -2.52 2.63 4.46
CA LEU A 89 -2.14 1.72 3.37
C LEU A 89 -0.61 1.61 3.29
N PHE A 90 -0.15 0.38 3.08
CA PHE A 90 1.25 0.04 2.85
C PHE A 90 1.39 -0.74 1.54
N GLY A 91 1.97 -0.09 0.53
CA GLY A 91 2.27 -0.66 -0.77
C GLY A 91 3.73 -1.09 -0.83
N ARG A 92 4.02 -2.32 -1.25
CA ARG A 92 5.41 -2.81 -1.38
C ARG A 92 5.60 -3.78 -2.53
N LEU A 93 6.82 -3.84 -3.06
CA LEU A 93 7.19 -4.86 -4.04
C LEU A 93 7.46 -6.19 -3.32
N VAL A 94 6.75 -7.23 -3.76
CA VAL A 94 6.86 -8.60 -3.25
C VAL A 94 7.21 -9.57 -4.37
N SER A 95 7.81 -10.70 -4.00
CA SER A 95 8.19 -11.78 -4.92
C SER A 95 7.38 -13.05 -4.66
N ASN A 96 7.46 -14.00 -5.59
CA ASN A 96 6.81 -15.32 -5.49
C ASN A 96 5.31 -15.28 -5.12
N VAL A 97 4.58 -14.29 -5.65
CA VAL A 97 3.14 -14.14 -5.39
C VAL A 97 2.36 -15.31 -5.98
N ARG A 98 1.57 -15.97 -5.14
CA ARG A 98 0.72 -17.12 -5.50
C ARG A 98 -0.52 -17.20 -4.63
N VAL A 99 -1.56 -17.83 -5.15
CA VAL A 99 -2.78 -18.19 -4.40
C VAL A 99 -2.70 -19.68 -4.10
N GLU A 100 -2.91 -20.04 -2.84
CA GLU A 100 -3.09 -21.41 -2.38
C GLU A 100 -4.58 -21.61 -2.05
N VAL A 101 -5.16 -22.73 -2.47
CA VAL A 101 -6.56 -23.06 -2.19
C VAL A 101 -6.60 -24.30 -1.30
N GLN A 102 -7.22 -24.18 -0.13
CA GLN A 102 -7.40 -25.27 0.82
C GLN A 102 -8.84 -25.25 1.33
N ASP A 103 -9.55 -26.37 1.22
CA ASP A 103 -10.95 -26.52 1.66
C ASP A 103 -11.90 -25.43 1.12
N GLY A 104 -11.64 -24.95 -0.10
CA GLY A 104 -12.41 -23.88 -0.75
C GLY A 104 -12.04 -22.46 -0.31
N GLN A 105 -11.10 -22.30 0.62
CA GLN A 105 -10.58 -21.02 1.06
C GLN A 105 -9.31 -20.64 0.29
N GLU A 106 -9.29 -19.45 -0.30
CA GLU A 106 -8.11 -18.89 -0.95
C GLU A 106 -7.20 -18.18 0.06
N THR A 107 -5.90 -18.44 -0.01
CA THR A 107 -4.88 -17.75 0.77
C THR A 107 -3.82 -17.17 -0.15
N LEU A 108 -3.60 -15.86 -0.08
CA LEU A 108 -2.52 -15.20 -0.81
C LEU A 108 -1.17 -15.41 -0.09
N ARG A 109 -0.15 -15.87 -0.81
CA ARG A 109 1.22 -16.02 -0.32
C ARG A 109 2.19 -15.18 -1.13
N TRP A 110 3.20 -14.63 -0.47
CA TRP A 110 4.28 -13.86 -1.10
C TRP A 110 5.54 -13.88 -0.22
N GLU A 111 6.64 -13.43 -0.80
CA GLU A 111 7.91 -13.18 -0.12
C GLU A 111 8.20 -11.68 -0.10
N GLU A 112 8.52 -11.16 1.09
CA GLU A 112 9.00 -9.79 1.24
C GLU A 112 10.36 -9.64 0.59
N ARG A 113 10.57 -8.52 -0.11
CA ARG A 113 11.89 -8.21 -0.67
C ARG A 113 12.80 -7.66 0.42
N PRO A 114 14.10 -8.01 0.40
CA PRO A 114 15.05 -7.42 1.32
C PRO A 114 15.10 -5.91 1.07
N VAL A 115 15.14 -5.16 2.17
CA VAL A 115 15.51 -3.75 2.13
C VAL A 115 16.93 -3.68 1.53
N PRO A 116 17.20 -2.80 0.55
CA PRO A 116 18.55 -2.62 0.03
C PRO A 116 19.53 -2.40 1.18
N ALA A 117 20.61 -3.17 1.20
CA ALA A 117 21.68 -2.96 2.17
C ALA A 117 22.22 -1.54 1.97
N LEU A 118 22.00 -0.68 2.98
CA LEU A 118 22.64 0.61 3.01
C LEU A 118 24.11 0.34 3.29
N SER A 119 24.97 0.55 2.28
CA SER A 119 26.40 0.70 2.52
C SER A 119 26.58 1.97 3.36
N VAL A 120 26.77 1.78 4.67
CA VAL A 120 27.16 2.82 5.62
C VAL A 120 28.59 3.25 5.34
#